data_AF-A0A3B8ST22-F1
#
_entry.id   AF-A0A3B8ST22-F1
#
_cell.length_a   1.000
_cell.length_b   1.000
_cell.length_c   1.000
_cell.angle_alpha   90.00
_cell.angle_beta   90.00
_cell.angle_gamma   90.00
#
_symmetry.space_group_name_H-M   'P 1'
#
loop_
_entity.id
_entity.type
_entity.pdbx_description
1 polymer ?
#
loop_
_entity_poly.entity_id
_entity_poly.type
_entity_poly.pdbx_seq_one_letter_code
_entity_poly.pdbx_strand_id
1 'polypeptide(L)'
;MEYDIINQVYEEIISIVNRYVRRTNCDYDVARKLSFALLGYYLVFGADIFNKLNVLLDSVKIYQFSSKKEYSDTLIEIAPRIEKIKDELLFNPITIWDYKYDLDNKFLGGIPYIFYMCDNVTSDVLSLAHEMSHGLEGVSATVVKEDDKTVCISQGFTKITVNKDSNSFMEDNSGFIEVVTSSLETRILRSFLKLDISKITSPLLREFLSEIAKYKSKNVMSSSYELMNSIFKDLTDNDEFYNLIKEFFYDNNEEGFKARYEAYENGLYYNIIKEAAAYLSKGDISVSSAMYYRDIVARQAAKFNQVTGYEPDKKLLILV
;
A
#
# COMPACT_ATOMS: atom_id res chain seq x y z
N MET A 1 20.60 0.74 -14.54
CA MET A 1 19.94 -0.38 -13.83
C MET A 1 20.85 -1.58 -13.95
N GLU A 2 21.24 -2.17 -12.82
CA GLU A 2 22.20 -3.27 -12.74
C GLU A 2 21.43 -4.59 -12.75
N TYR A 3 21.29 -5.20 -13.94
CA TYR A 3 20.48 -6.39 -14.13
C TYR A 3 21.04 -7.62 -13.40
N ASP A 4 22.35 -7.70 -13.21
CA ASP A 4 22.98 -8.76 -12.42
C ASP A 4 22.47 -8.74 -10.97
N ILE A 5 22.36 -7.54 -10.37
CA ILE A 5 21.79 -7.35 -9.03
C ILE A 5 20.31 -7.74 -9.01
N ILE A 6 19.52 -7.32 -10.00
CA ILE A 6 18.08 -7.66 -10.04
C ILE A 6 17.88 -9.18 -10.11
N ASN A 7 18.66 -9.86 -10.95
CA ASN A 7 18.59 -11.31 -11.07
C ASN A 7 19.01 -12.00 -9.76
N GLN A 8 20.09 -11.55 -9.12
CA GLN A 8 20.50 -12.07 -7.81
C GLN A 8 19.42 -11.88 -6.75
N VAL A 9 18.89 -10.66 -6.62
CA VAL A 9 17.88 -10.33 -5.62
C VAL A 9 16.61 -11.12 -5.84
N TYR A 10 16.20 -11.34 -7.09
CA TYR A 10 15.02 -12.16 -7.35
C TYR A 10 15.19 -13.61 -6.88
N GLU A 11 16.38 -14.20 -7.02
CA GLU A 11 16.67 -15.53 -6.45
C GLU A 11 16.63 -15.52 -4.90
N GLU A 12 17.11 -14.45 -4.27
CA GLU A 12 17.00 -14.27 -2.81
C GLU A 12 15.53 -14.18 -2.36
N ILE A 13 14.70 -13.43 -3.09
CA ILE A 13 13.25 -13.35 -2.87
C ILE A 13 12.61 -14.73 -2.97
N ILE A 14 12.94 -15.52 -3.99
CA ILE A 14 12.41 -16.89 -4.15
C ILE A 14 12.77 -17.75 -2.93
N SER A 15 13.98 -17.62 -2.39
CA SER A 15 14.38 -18.31 -1.16
C SER A 15 13.54 -17.89 0.06
N ILE A 16 13.28 -16.59 0.22
CA ILE A 16 12.43 -16.03 1.29
C ILE A 16 11.00 -16.57 1.16
N VAL A 17 10.42 -16.50 -0.04
CA VAL A 17 9.06 -17.00 -0.30
C VAL A 17 8.96 -18.49 -0.06
N ASN A 18 9.93 -19.29 -0.50
CA ASN A 18 9.94 -20.72 -0.22
C ASN A 18 9.96 -21.04 1.29
N ARG A 19 10.65 -20.23 2.09
CA ARG A 19 10.63 -20.35 3.56
C ARG A 19 9.26 -20.04 4.13
N TYR A 20 8.61 -18.98 3.64
CA TYR A 20 7.24 -18.63 3.99
C TYR A 20 6.27 -19.78 3.65
N VAL A 21 6.29 -20.27 2.41
CA VAL A 21 5.46 -21.39 1.92
C VAL A 21 5.58 -22.63 2.80
N ARG A 22 6.81 -23.01 3.19
CA ARG A 22 7.02 -24.17 4.07
C ARG A 22 6.40 -24.02 5.45
N ARG A 23 6.29 -22.79 5.96
CA ARG A 23 5.74 -22.49 7.28
C ARG A 23 4.22 -22.36 7.26
N THR A 24 3.68 -21.75 6.21
CA THR A 24 2.25 -21.41 6.12
C THR A 24 1.45 -22.40 5.29
N ASN A 25 2.12 -23.29 4.54
CA ASN A 25 1.52 -24.20 3.58
C ASN A 25 0.61 -23.46 2.57
N CYS A 26 1.02 -22.26 2.14
CA CYS A 26 0.25 -21.46 1.19
C CYS A 26 0.37 -21.98 -0.24
N ASP A 27 -0.65 -21.71 -1.06
CA ASP A 27 -0.71 -22.17 -2.44
C ASP A 27 0.44 -21.63 -3.32
N TYR A 28 0.78 -22.40 -4.36
CA TYR A 28 1.83 -22.04 -5.30
C TYR A 28 1.58 -20.70 -6.01
N ASP A 29 0.32 -20.41 -6.35
CA ASP A 29 -0.03 -19.15 -7.01
C ASP A 29 0.17 -17.94 -6.08
N VAL A 30 -0.13 -18.09 -4.78
CA VAL A 30 0.18 -17.09 -3.76
C VAL A 30 1.69 -16.87 -3.68
N ALA A 31 2.48 -17.95 -3.68
CA ALA A 31 3.94 -17.87 -3.64
C ALA A 31 4.51 -17.12 -4.87
N ARG A 32 4.01 -17.43 -6.07
CA ARG A 32 4.39 -16.75 -7.31
C ARG A 32 4.10 -15.25 -7.23
N LYS A 33 2.86 -14.86 -6.85
CA LYS A 33 2.43 -13.46 -6.76
C LYS A 33 3.21 -12.70 -5.70
N LEU A 34 3.44 -13.32 -4.55
CA LEU A 34 4.24 -12.75 -3.47
C LEU A 34 5.69 -12.47 -3.91
N SER A 35 6.30 -13.37 -4.69
CA SER A 35 7.65 -13.17 -5.23
C SER A 35 7.73 -11.92 -6.11
N PHE A 36 6.71 -11.67 -6.92
CA PHE A 36 6.63 -10.47 -7.75
C PHE A 36 6.34 -9.22 -6.92
N ALA A 37 5.41 -9.28 -5.97
CA ALA A 37 5.13 -8.15 -5.08
C ALA A 37 6.41 -7.70 -4.34
N LEU A 38 7.15 -8.65 -3.75
CA LEU A 38 8.42 -8.40 -3.06
C LEU A 38 9.50 -7.80 -3.97
N LEU A 39 9.58 -8.26 -5.23
CA LEU A 39 10.50 -7.66 -6.20
C LEU A 39 10.07 -6.22 -6.54
N GLY A 40 8.77 -5.97 -6.64
CA GLY A 40 8.21 -4.63 -6.82
C GLY A 40 8.65 -3.69 -5.70
N TYR A 41 8.47 -4.11 -4.45
CA TYR A 41 8.93 -3.38 -3.28
C TYR A 41 10.43 -3.08 -3.33
N TYR A 42 11.26 -4.06 -3.71
CA TYR A 42 12.69 -3.84 -3.87
C TYR A 42 13.04 -2.83 -4.96
N LEU A 43 12.40 -2.92 -6.12
CA LEU A 43 12.68 -1.99 -7.22
C LEU A 43 12.32 -0.54 -6.87
N VAL A 44 11.37 -0.36 -5.94
CA VAL A 44 10.86 0.95 -5.55
C VAL A 44 11.57 1.51 -4.31
N PHE A 45 11.82 0.69 -3.30
CA PHE A 45 12.42 1.12 -2.04
C PHE A 45 13.88 0.68 -1.86
N GLY A 46 14.41 -0.21 -2.69
CA GLY A 46 15.73 -0.79 -2.50
C GLY A 46 15.80 -1.77 -1.32
N ALA A 47 17.01 -2.00 -0.82
CA ALA A 47 17.28 -3.04 0.18
C ALA A 47 16.67 -2.76 1.58
N ASP A 48 16.46 -1.49 1.94
CA ASP A 48 16.03 -1.12 3.30
C ASP A 48 14.65 -1.68 3.67
N ILE A 49 13.72 -1.76 2.70
CA ILE A 49 12.38 -2.29 2.94
C ILE A 49 12.37 -3.80 3.14
N PHE A 50 13.38 -4.54 2.65
CA PHE A 50 13.41 -5.99 2.77
C PHE A 50 13.50 -6.48 4.21
N ASN A 51 14.20 -5.74 5.08
CA ASN A 51 14.25 -6.10 6.50
C ASN A 51 12.86 -6.03 7.14
N LYS A 52 12.08 -4.98 6.83
CA LYS A 52 10.71 -4.83 7.32
C LYS A 52 9.77 -5.86 6.71
N LEU A 53 9.94 -6.17 5.41
CA LEU A 53 9.19 -7.23 4.74
C LEU A 53 9.46 -8.60 5.36
N ASN A 54 10.70 -8.91 5.74
CA ASN A 54 11.01 -10.18 6.38
C ASN A 54 10.32 -10.31 7.76
N VAL A 55 10.24 -9.22 8.54
CA VAL A 55 9.46 -9.18 9.79
C VAL A 55 7.96 -9.36 9.49
N LEU A 56 7.42 -8.67 8.49
CA LEU A 56 6.02 -8.84 8.08
C LEU A 56 5.72 -10.29 7.69
N LEU A 57 6.56 -10.91 6.87
CA LEU A 57 6.40 -12.29 6.38
C LEU A 57 6.39 -13.33 7.50
N ASP A 58 6.98 -13.04 8.66
CA ASP A 58 6.90 -13.93 9.81
C ASP A 58 5.52 -13.94 10.49
N SER A 59 4.69 -12.93 10.22
CA SER A 59 3.42 -12.69 10.93
C SER A 59 2.20 -12.63 10.01
N VAL A 60 2.36 -12.23 8.74
CA VAL A 60 1.26 -12.10 7.78
C VAL A 60 0.69 -13.46 7.41
N LYS A 61 -0.64 -13.50 7.25
CA LYS A 61 -1.35 -14.66 6.70
C LYS A 61 -2.07 -14.23 5.44
N ILE A 62 -1.80 -14.92 4.34
CA ILE A 62 -2.33 -14.59 3.02
C ILE A 62 -3.28 -15.71 2.58
N TYR A 63 -4.51 -15.33 2.24
CA TYR A 63 -5.57 -16.24 1.84
C TYR A 63 -6.07 -15.86 0.44
N GLN A 64 -6.07 -16.85 -0.44
CA GLN A 64 -6.63 -16.77 -1.77
C GLN A 64 -7.86 -17.66 -1.85
N PHE A 65 -8.96 -17.14 -2.40
CA PHE A 65 -10.24 -17.85 -2.44
C PHE A 65 -10.74 -18.07 -3.87
N SER A 66 -11.25 -19.26 -4.16
CA SER A 66 -11.90 -19.54 -5.45
C SER A 66 -13.42 -19.35 -5.42
N SER A 67 -14.01 -19.19 -4.23
CA SER A 67 -15.45 -18.98 -4.07
C SER A 67 -15.76 -17.83 -3.13
N LYS A 68 -16.79 -17.04 -3.49
CA LYS A 68 -17.29 -15.93 -2.66
C LYS A 68 -17.79 -16.42 -1.30
N LYS A 69 -18.34 -17.63 -1.25
CA LYS A 69 -18.81 -18.23 0.00
C LYS A 69 -17.64 -18.51 0.95
N GLU A 70 -16.60 -19.18 0.47
CA GLU A 70 -15.41 -19.49 1.27
C GLU A 70 -14.68 -18.23 1.74
N TYR A 71 -14.59 -17.22 0.87
CA TYR A 71 -14.08 -15.90 1.22
C TYR A 71 -14.87 -15.31 2.40
N SER A 72 -16.20 -15.25 2.27
CA SER A 72 -17.08 -14.67 3.30
C SER A 72 -17.03 -15.46 4.62
N ASP A 73 -17.11 -16.79 4.55
CA ASP A 73 -17.08 -17.67 5.71
C ASP A 73 -15.76 -17.49 6.50
N THR A 74 -14.63 -17.48 5.79
CA THR A 74 -13.30 -17.32 6.41
C THR A 74 -13.09 -15.92 6.95
N LEU A 75 -13.56 -14.89 6.23
CA LEU A 75 -13.48 -13.50 6.65
C LEU A 75 -14.29 -13.26 7.93
N ILE A 76 -15.48 -13.84 8.03
CA ILE A 76 -16.32 -13.79 9.23
C ILE A 76 -15.68 -14.55 10.39
N GLU A 77 -15.06 -15.70 10.14
CA GLU A 77 -14.35 -16.44 11.19
C GLU A 77 -13.24 -15.59 11.84
N ILE A 78 -12.43 -14.91 11.03
CA ILE A 78 -11.31 -14.08 11.50
C ILE A 78 -11.79 -12.74 12.06
N ALA A 79 -12.83 -12.16 11.46
CA ALA A 79 -13.40 -10.88 11.88
C ALA A 79 -14.94 -10.96 11.99
N PRO A 80 -15.48 -11.55 13.08
CA PRO A 80 -16.92 -11.81 13.23
C PRO A 80 -17.82 -10.58 13.07
N ARG A 81 -17.28 -9.38 13.32
CA ARG A 81 -17.98 -8.11 13.10
C ARG A 81 -18.46 -7.92 11.65
N ILE A 82 -17.79 -8.53 10.68
CA ILE A 82 -18.10 -8.44 9.25
C ILE A 82 -19.42 -9.15 8.92
N GLU A 83 -19.89 -10.07 9.76
CA GLU A 83 -21.16 -10.76 9.53
C GLU A 83 -22.34 -9.80 9.33
N LYS A 84 -22.30 -8.62 9.98
CA LYS A 84 -23.32 -7.57 9.85
C LYS A 84 -23.41 -6.93 8.46
N ILE A 85 -22.32 -6.98 7.70
CA ILE A 85 -22.19 -6.38 6.37
C ILE A 85 -21.92 -7.44 5.29
N LYS A 86 -22.10 -8.73 5.61
CA LYS A 86 -21.70 -9.84 4.73
C LYS A 86 -22.31 -9.77 3.32
N ASP A 87 -23.54 -9.27 3.23
CA ASP A 87 -24.29 -9.17 1.96
C ASP A 87 -23.85 -7.94 1.13
N GLU A 88 -23.12 -7.02 1.74
CA GLU A 88 -22.56 -5.81 1.13
C GLU A 88 -21.05 -5.96 0.83
N LEU A 89 -20.46 -7.12 1.14
CA LEU A 89 -19.05 -7.38 0.91
C LEU A 89 -18.70 -7.27 -0.58
N LEU A 90 -17.91 -6.25 -0.88
CA LEU A 90 -17.17 -6.18 -2.12
C LEU A 90 -16.00 -7.16 -1.98
N PHE A 91 -16.00 -8.22 -2.79
CA PHE A 91 -14.97 -9.29 -2.79
C PHE A 91 -13.64 -8.82 -3.39
N ASN A 92 -13.25 -7.60 -3.04
CA ASN A 92 -11.98 -6.99 -3.39
C ASN A 92 -10.91 -7.49 -2.42
N PRO A 93 -9.63 -7.44 -2.82
CA PRO A 93 -8.51 -7.59 -1.93
C PRO A 93 -8.65 -6.69 -0.68
N ILE A 94 -8.32 -7.21 0.49
CA ILE A 94 -8.40 -6.48 1.77
C ILE A 94 -7.40 -7.02 2.80
N THR A 95 -6.88 -6.12 3.61
CA THR A 95 -6.11 -6.41 4.82
C THR A 95 -6.96 -6.21 6.05
N ILE A 96 -7.04 -7.23 6.91
CA ILE A 96 -7.67 -7.13 8.22
C ILE A 96 -6.65 -7.46 9.30
N TRP A 97 -6.60 -6.60 10.30
CA TRP A 97 -5.81 -6.80 11.50
C TRP A 97 -6.62 -7.51 12.59
N ASP A 98 -6.05 -8.59 13.11
CA ASP A 98 -6.52 -9.32 14.28
C ASP A 98 -5.63 -8.94 15.46
N TYR A 99 -6.10 -7.96 16.25
CA TYR A 99 -5.35 -7.48 17.40
C TYR A 99 -5.39 -8.49 18.54
N LYS A 100 -4.23 -8.75 19.15
CA LYS A 100 -4.02 -9.75 20.19
C LYS A 100 -3.74 -9.08 21.53
N TYR A 101 -4.24 -9.72 22.58
CA TYR A 101 -4.11 -9.28 23.96
C TYR A 101 -3.65 -10.45 24.83
N ASP A 102 -2.96 -10.15 25.93
CA ASP A 102 -2.57 -11.15 26.93
C ASP A 102 -3.71 -11.45 27.92
N LEU A 103 -3.43 -12.29 28.92
CA LEU A 103 -4.39 -12.67 29.95
C LEU A 103 -4.82 -11.51 30.86
N ASP A 104 -4.00 -10.45 30.95
CA ASP A 104 -4.28 -9.21 31.69
C ASP A 104 -4.92 -8.15 30.78
N ASN A 105 -5.38 -8.56 29.58
CA ASN A 105 -5.97 -7.71 28.55
C ASN A 105 -5.05 -6.59 28.07
N LYS A 106 -3.72 -6.80 28.11
CA LYS A 106 -2.72 -5.90 27.54
C LYS A 106 -2.45 -6.21 26.08
N PHE A 107 -2.31 -5.17 25.27
CA PHE A 107 -2.06 -5.27 23.84
C PHE A 107 -0.70 -5.91 23.56
N LEU A 108 -0.71 -6.98 22.76
CA LEU A 108 0.49 -7.70 22.33
C LEU A 108 0.92 -7.36 20.91
N GLY A 109 -0.01 -6.92 20.06
CA GLY A 109 0.25 -6.67 18.64
C GLY A 109 -0.96 -6.97 17.78
N GLY A 110 -0.77 -6.94 16.46
CA GLY A 110 -1.78 -7.33 15.48
C GLY A 110 -1.19 -8.32 14.47
N ILE A 111 -2.01 -9.27 14.04
CA ILE A 111 -1.66 -10.19 12.96
C ILE A 111 -2.40 -9.69 11.71
N PRO A 112 -1.68 -9.35 10.62
CA PRO A 112 -2.32 -8.95 9.38
C PRO A 112 -2.77 -10.18 8.57
N TYR A 113 -4.04 -10.17 8.17
CA TYR A 113 -4.64 -11.16 7.29
C TYR A 113 -4.99 -10.49 5.97
N ILE A 114 -4.40 -10.97 4.87
CA ILE A 114 -4.69 -10.49 3.52
C ILE A 114 -5.62 -11.50 2.85
N PHE A 115 -6.76 -11.03 2.36
CA PHE A 115 -7.76 -11.83 1.67
C PHE A 115 -7.93 -11.31 0.26
N TYR A 116 -8.00 -12.21 -0.72
CA TYR A 116 -8.36 -11.84 -2.09
C TYR A 116 -8.95 -13.03 -2.84
N MET A 117 -9.71 -12.73 -3.90
CA MET A 117 -10.27 -13.74 -4.79
C MET A 117 -9.25 -14.15 -5.84
N CYS A 118 -9.23 -15.42 -6.22
CA CYS A 118 -8.46 -15.89 -7.36
C CYS A 118 -9.03 -15.28 -8.64
N ASP A 119 -8.29 -14.35 -9.24
CA ASP A 119 -8.46 -13.94 -10.61
C ASP A 119 -7.17 -14.20 -11.41
N ASN A 120 -7.32 -14.39 -12.72
CA ASN A 120 -6.19 -14.64 -13.62
C ASN A 120 -5.62 -13.33 -14.21
N VAL A 121 -5.65 -12.23 -13.46
CA VAL A 121 -5.34 -10.89 -13.98
C VAL A 121 -4.13 -10.29 -13.27
N THR A 122 -3.29 -9.56 -14.01
CA THR A 122 -2.15 -8.77 -13.50
C THR A 122 -2.51 -7.80 -12.36
N SER A 123 -3.80 -7.45 -12.23
CA SER A 123 -4.34 -6.67 -11.11
C SER A 123 -4.02 -7.32 -9.76
N ASP A 124 -4.01 -8.66 -9.69
CA ASP A 124 -3.88 -9.39 -8.43
C ASP A 124 -2.50 -9.25 -7.77
N VAL A 125 -1.42 -9.13 -8.58
CA VAL A 125 -0.08 -8.88 -8.01
C VAL A 125 0.02 -7.48 -7.41
N LEU A 126 -0.57 -6.48 -8.07
CA LEU A 126 -0.58 -5.11 -7.55
C LEU A 126 -1.48 -5.00 -6.34
N SER A 127 -2.64 -5.67 -6.34
CA SER A 127 -3.50 -5.77 -5.18
C SER A 127 -2.83 -6.45 -4.00
N LEU A 128 -2.09 -7.54 -4.21
CA LEU A 128 -1.31 -8.13 -3.12
C LEU A 128 -0.25 -7.16 -2.61
N ALA A 129 0.41 -6.41 -3.49
CA ALA A 129 1.35 -5.38 -3.08
C ALA A 129 0.67 -4.25 -2.28
N HIS A 130 -0.52 -3.81 -2.68
CA HIS A 130 -1.36 -2.85 -1.96
C HIS A 130 -1.62 -3.31 -0.53
N GLU A 131 -2.18 -4.51 -0.39
CA GLU A 131 -2.56 -5.06 0.91
C GLU A 131 -1.33 -5.33 1.79
N MET A 132 -0.22 -5.74 1.20
CA MET A 132 1.04 -5.83 1.92
C MET A 132 1.55 -4.47 2.43
N SER A 133 1.23 -3.36 1.76
CA SER A 133 1.59 -2.01 2.22
C SER A 133 0.87 -1.71 3.52
N HIS A 134 -0.43 -2.01 3.57
CA HIS A 134 -1.21 -1.93 4.80
C HIS A 134 -0.63 -2.82 5.90
N GLY A 135 -0.22 -4.05 5.57
CA GLY A 135 0.52 -4.92 6.49
C GLY A 135 1.81 -4.28 7.02
N LEU A 136 2.59 -3.60 6.18
CA LEU A 136 3.86 -2.97 6.56
C LEU A 136 3.67 -1.79 7.52
N GLU A 137 2.55 -1.06 7.45
CA GLU A 137 2.24 0.03 8.37
C GLU A 137 2.29 -0.41 9.84
N GLY A 138 1.88 -1.66 10.10
CA GLY A 138 1.86 -2.25 11.43
C GLY A 138 3.21 -2.75 11.95
N VAL A 139 4.21 -2.96 11.09
CA VAL A 139 5.53 -3.51 11.51
C VAL A 139 6.23 -2.58 12.49
N SER A 140 6.08 -1.27 12.30
CA SER A 140 6.69 -0.23 13.14
C SER A 140 5.67 0.43 14.08
N ALA A 141 4.45 -0.12 14.20
CA ALA A 141 3.36 0.53 14.92
C ALA A 141 3.66 0.68 16.42
N THR A 142 3.18 1.77 17.01
CA THR A 142 3.43 2.07 18.43
C THR A 142 2.15 2.32 19.19
N VAL A 143 2.08 1.85 20.45
CA VAL A 143 0.96 2.14 21.35
C VAL A 143 1.10 3.57 21.86
N VAL A 144 0.10 4.40 21.57
CA VAL A 144 0.01 5.79 22.02
C VAL A 144 -0.65 5.88 23.39
N LYS A 145 -1.74 5.11 23.57
CA LYS A 145 -2.52 5.05 24.81
C LYS A 145 -3.23 3.72 24.87
N GLU A 146 -3.38 3.17 26.07
CA GLU A 146 -4.13 1.94 26.29
C GLU A 146 -4.91 2.03 27.62
N ASP A 147 -6.14 1.54 27.61
CA ASP A 147 -6.94 1.29 28.80
C ASP A 147 -7.62 -0.10 28.71
N ASP A 148 -8.48 -0.42 29.68
CA ASP A 148 -9.11 -1.76 29.75
C ASP A 148 -10.06 -2.03 28.58
N LYS A 149 -10.53 -1.01 27.86
CA LYS A 149 -11.52 -1.15 26.78
C LYS A 149 -10.95 -0.88 25.40
N THR A 150 -9.88 -0.07 25.33
CA THR A 150 -9.36 0.42 24.07
C THR A 150 -7.83 0.45 24.04
N VAL A 151 -7.28 0.33 22.83
CA VAL A 151 -5.88 0.64 22.53
C VAL A 151 -5.82 1.59 21.36
N CYS A 152 -5.06 2.66 21.50
CA CYS A 152 -4.76 3.62 20.44
C CYS A 152 -3.34 3.35 19.93
N ILE A 153 -3.24 3.08 18.63
CA ILE A 153 -2.01 2.70 17.95
C ILE A 153 -1.72 3.74 16.87
N SER A 154 -0.46 4.15 16.75
CA SER A 154 0.01 4.93 15.61
C SER A 154 0.61 4.01 14.55
N GLN A 155 0.08 4.09 13.33
CA GLN A 155 0.50 3.31 12.16
C GLN A 155 0.35 4.19 10.90
N GLY A 156 1.25 4.14 9.92
CA GLY A 156 1.11 4.82 8.61
C GLY A 156 0.75 6.32 8.64
N PHE A 157 1.20 7.08 9.64
CA PHE A 157 0.75 8.49 9.90
C PHE A 157 -0.73 8.67 10.29
N THR A 158 -1.43 7.58 10.60
CA THR A 158 -2.73 7.62 11.27
C THR A 158 -2.60 7.21 12.74
N LYS A 159 -3.68 7.48 13.48
CA LYS A 159 -3.96 6.87 14.77
C LYS A 159 -5.25 6.09 14.65
N ILE A 160 -5.17 4.80 14.90
CA ILE A 160 -6.34 3.93 15.01
C ILE A 160 -6.66 3.72 16.48
N THR A 161 -7.95 3.72 16.82
CA THR A 161 -8.39 3.31 18.16
C THR A 161 -9.18 2.03 18.04
N VAL A 162 -8.65 0.96 18.62
CA VAL A 162 -9.23 -0.38 18.62
C VAL A 162 -10.02 -0.59 19.90
N ASN A 163 -11.27 -1.02 19.78
CA ASN A 163 -12.04 -1.57 20.89
C ASN A 163 -11.59 -3.02 21.13
N LYS A 164 -11.15 -3.32 22.36
CA LYS A 164 -10.56 -4.62 22.71
C LYS A 164 -11.59 -5.76 22.73
N ASP A 165 -12.83 -5.47 23.09
CA ASP A 165 -13.91 -6.46 23.16
C ASP A 165 -14.35 -6.90 21.75
N SER A 166 -14.52 -5.95 20.83
CA SER A 166 -15.01 -6.22 19.47
C SER A 166 -13.91 -6.37 18.42
N ASN A 167 -12.66 -6.12 18.79
CA ASN A 167 -11.50 -6.09 17.91
C ASN A 167 -11.71 -5.16 16.68
N SER A 168 -12.53 -4.12 16.84
CA SER A 168 -12.91 -3.19 15.78
C SER A 168 -12.26 -1.84 16.01
N PHE A 169 -11.83 -1.17 14.94
CA PHE A 169 -11.25 0.16 15.06
C PHE A 169 -12.18 1.23 14.48
N MET A 170 -11.95 2.47 14.93
CA MET A 170 -12.28 3.66 14.15
C MET A 170 -10.97 4.24 13.62
N GLU A 171 -10.92 4.46 12.31
CA GLU A 171 -9.83 5.17 11.64
C GLU A 171 -10.10 6.68 11.70
N ASP A 172 -9.07 7.45 12.04
CA ASP A 172 -9.09 8.90 11.86
C ASP A 172 -8.04 9.29 10.80
N ASN A 173 -8.48 9.92 9.71
CA ASN A 173 -7.60 10.43 8.65
C ASN A 173 -6.76 9.38 7.91
N SER A 174 -7.31 8.20 7.59
CA SER A 174 -6.64 7.16 6.78
C SER A 174 -6.43 7.54 5.31
N GLY A 175 -7.06 8.61 4.81
CA GLY A 175 -6.96 8.97 3.39
C GLY A 175 -5.52 9.21 2.89
N PHE A 176 -4.61 9.69 3.73
CA PHE A 176 -3.20 9.85 3.32
C PHE A 176 -2.47 8.51 3.18
N ILE A 177 -2.83 7.50 3.97
CA ILE A 177 -2.32 6.13 3.82
C ILE A 177 -2.71 5.59 2.45
N GLU A 178 -3.97 5.76 2.07
CA GLU A 178 -4.46 5.32 0.76
C GLU A 178 -3.72 6.00 -0.40
N VAL A 179 -3.38 7.30 -0.26
CA VAL A 179 -2.55 8.01 -1.26
C VAL A 179 -1.17 7.38 -1.37
N VAL A 180 -0.55 7.06 -0.23
CA VAL A 180 0.79 6.48 -0.19
C VAL A 180 0.78 5.08 -0.81
N THR A 181 -0.17 4.23 -0.40
CA THR A 181 -0.27 2.85 -0.85
C THR A 181 -0.61 2.77 -2.35
N SER A 182 -1.55 3.58 -2.84
CA SER A 182 -1.89 3.63 -4.28
C SER A 182 -0.74 4.19 -5.15
N SER A 183 0.02 5.15 -4.61
CA SER A 183 1.23 5.69 -5.25
C SER A 183 2.31 4.63 -5.39
N LEU A 184 2.52 3.82 -4.34
CA LEU A 184 3.45 2.71 -4.35
C LEU A 184 3.09 1.68 -5.44
N GLU A 185 1.83 1.23 -5.52
CA GLU A 185 1.40 0.29 -6.57
C GLU A 185 1.74 0.81 -7.97
N THR A 186 1.44 2.08 -8.21
CA THR A 186 1.70 2.76 -9.48
C THR A 186 3.21 2.78 -9.78
N ARG A 187 4.04 3.02 -8.77
CA ARG A 187 5.52 3.00 -8.90
C ARG A 187 6.06 1.61 -9.14
N ILE A 188 5.56 0.59 -8.44
CA ILE A 188 5.93 -0.83 -8.67
C ILE A 188 5.69 -1.19 -10.13
N LEU A 189 4.48 -0.89 -10.63
CA LEU A 189 4.13 -1.17 -12.01
C LEU A 189 5.05 -0.44 -13.00
N ARG A 190 5.31 0.85 -12.77
CA ARG A 190 6.23 1.64 -13.62
C ARG A 190 7.65 1.08 -13.59
N SER A 191 8.13 0.61 -12.44
CA SER A 191 9.44 -0.03 -12.31
C SER A 191 9.53 -1.31 -13.11
N PHE A 192 8.51 -2.18 -13.06
CA PHE A 192 8.45 -3.38 -13.89
C PHE A 192 8.43 -3.04 -15.39
N LEU A 193 7.64 -2.05 -15.80
CA LEU A 193 7.54 -1.62 -17.20
C LEU A 193 8.82 -1.00 -17.77
N LYS A 194 9.76 -0.60 -16.91
CA LYS A 194 11.09 -0.08 -17.30
C LYS A 194 12.13 -1.19 -17.47
N LEU A 195 11.85 -2.43 -17.04
CA LEU A 195 12.79 -3.54 -17.15
C LEU A 195 12.91 -4.01 -18.60
N ASP A 196 14.15 -4.22 -19.04
CA ASP A 196 14.48 -4.90 -20.28
C ASP A 196 14.36 -6.42 -20.08
N ILE A 197 13.26 -6.99 -20.56
CA ILE A 197 12.91 -8.41 -20.43
C ILE A 197 14.04 -9.31 -20.98
N SER A 198 14.79 -8.86 -22.00
CA SER A 198 15.87 -9.64 -22.60
C SER A 198 17.06 -9.87 -21.65
N LYS A 199 17.20 -9.06 -20.60
CA LYS A 199 18.28 -9.12 -19.61
C LYS A 199 17.90 -9.85 -18.32
N ILE A 200 16.66 -10.32 -18.21
CA ILE A 200 16.17 -11.08 -17.07
C ILE A 200 16.45 -12.56 -17.27
N THR A 201 17.10 -13.20 -16.29
CA THR A 201 17.48 -14.61 -16.37
C THR A 201 16.30 -15.53 -16.07
N SER A 202 15.50 -15.20 -15.05
CA SER A 202 14.38 -16.01 -14.61
C SER A 202 13.30 -16.12 -15.70
N PRO A 203 12.94 -17.34 -16.16
CA PRO A 203 11.85 -17.54 -17.11
C PRO A 203 10.50 -17.06 -16.56
N LEU A 204 10.25 -17.33 -15.27
CA LEU A 204 9.02 -16.97 -14.57
C LEU A 204 8.83 -15.44 -14.53
N LEU A 205 9.89 -14.70 -14.22
CA LEU A 205 9.83 -13.23 -14.22
C LEU A 205 9.67 -12.69 -15.64
N ARG A 206 10.34 -13.27 -16.64
CA ARG A 206 10.17 -12.86 -18.05
C ARG A 206 8.74 -13.03 -18.54
N GLU A 207 8.09 -14.16 -18.20
CA GLU A 207 6.68 -14.41 -18.49
C GLU A 207 5.80 -13.31 -17.92
N PHE A 208 5.92 -13.05 -16.61
CA PHE A 208 5.16 -12.00 -15.93
C PHE A 208 5.40 -10.60 -16.52
N LEU A 209 6.65 -10.22 -16.78
CA LEU A 209 6.95 -8.93 -17.41
C LEU A 209 6.36 -8.83 -18.82
N SER A 210 6.33 -9.94 -19.57
CA SER A 210 5.72 -9.99 -20.90
C SER A 210 4.20 -9.83 -20.82
N GLU A 211 3.56 -10.39 -19.80
CA GLU A 211 2.14 -10.20 -19.52
C GLU A 211 1.85 -8.74 -19.20
N ILE A 212 2.52 -8.16 -18.21
CA ILE A 212 2.34 -6.74 -17.83
C ILE A 212 2.53 -5.82 -19.04
N ALA A 213 3.56 -6.06 -19.86
CA ALA A 213 3.82 -5.27 -21.05
C ALA A 213 2.67 -5.31 -22.08
N LYS A 214 1.96 -6.46 -22.20
CA LYS A 214 0.80 -6.62 -23.08
C LYS A 214 -0.45 -5.92 -22.54
N TYR A 215 -0.61 -5.80 -21.22
CA TYR A 215 -1.73 -5.09 -20.60
C TYR A 215 -1.65 -3.55 -20.74
N LYS A 216 -0.64 -3.01 -21.45
CA LYS A 216 -0.54 -1.59 -21.81
C LYS A 216 -1.71 -1.14 -22.70
N SER A 217 -2.71 -0.46 -22.12
CA SER A 217 -3.56 0.44 -22.91
C SER A 217 -4.22 1.61 -22.17
N LYS A 218 -4.16 1.72 -20.85
CA LYS A 218 -4.78 2.85 -20.13
C LYS A 218 -3.90 3.22 -18.97
N ASN A 219 -3.72 4.51 -18.71
CA ASN A 219 -3.06 5.06 -17.51
C ASN A 219 -3.37 4.19 -16.28
N VAL A 220 -2.47 3.26 -15.95
CA VAL A 220 -2.73 2.30 -14.87
C VAL A 220 -2.42 3.04 -13.59
N MET A 221 -3.47 3.63 -13.04
CA MET A 221 -3.54 4.06 -11.66
C MET A 221 -4.25 2.94 -10.91
N SER A 222 -4.00 2.82 -9.61
CA SER A 222 -4.83 1.95 -8.78
C SER A 222 -6.30 2.27 -8.99
N SER A 223 -7.13 1.24 -9.18
CA SER A 223 -8.58 1.39 -9.31
C SER A 223 -9.21 1.88 -8.01
N SER A 224 -8.53 1.71 -6.88
CA SER A 224 -8.93 2.33 -5.62
C SER A 224 -8.60 3.82 -5.67
N TYR A 225 -9.62 4.65 -5.38
CA TYR A 225 -9.48 6.10 -5.22
C TYR A 225 -8.99 6.87 -6.47
N GLU A 226 -9.51 6.57 -7.66
CA GLU A 226 -9.14 7.23 -8.93
C GLU A 226 -9.06 8.76 -8.85
N LEU A 227 -10.05 9.39 -8.22
CA LEU A 227 -10.12 10.85 -8.06
C LEU A 227 -8.95 11.37 -7.22
N MET A 228 -8.68 10.74 -6.08
CA MET A 228 -7.60 11.11 -5.18
C MET A 228 -6.25 10.90 -5.86
N ASN A 229 -6.04 9.74 -6.49
CA ASN A 229 -4.82 9.44 -7.23
C ASN A 229 -4.58 10.46 -8.36
N SER A 230 -5.64 10.90 -9.03
CA SER A 230 -5.57 11.92 -10.11
C SER A 230 -5.16 13.29 -9.55
N ILE A 231 -5.72 13.69 -8.42
CA ILE A 231 -5.44 14.97 -7.77
C ILE A 231 -4.00 15.01 -7.21
N PHE A 232 -3.55 13.92 -6.59
CA PHE A 232 -2.23 13.83 -5.96
C PHE A 232 -1.10 13.47 -6.93
N LYS A 233 -1.43 13.08 -8.17
CA LYS A 233 -0.49 12.52 -9.15
C LYS A 233 0.81 13.33 -9.28
N ASP A 234 0.73 14.64 -9.45
CA ASP A 234 1.92 15.46 -9.71
C ASP A 234 2.84 15.59 -8.48
N LEU A 235 2.30 15.34 -7.29
CA LEU A 235 3.07 15.25 -6.06
C LEU A 235 3.66 13.84 -5.89
N THR A 236 2.87 12.79 -6.10
CA THR A 236 3.29 11.40 -5.89
C THR A 236 4.21 10.86 -7.00
N ASP A 237 4.16 11.44 -8.19
CA ASP A 237 5.09 11.16 -9.29
C ASP A 237 6.47 11.81 -9.10
N ASN A 238 6.58 12.81 -8.20
CA ASN A 238 7.86 13.43 -7.87
C ASN A 238 8.71 12.47 -7.01
N ASP A 239 9.91 12.15 -7.48
CA ASP A 239 10.82 11.23 -6.79
C ASP A 239 11.27 11.75 -5.41
N GLU A 240 11.42 13.06 -5.22
CA GLU A 240 11.76 13.65 -3.92
C GLU A 240 10.62 13.48 -2.92
N PHE A 241 9.37 13.67 -3.34
CA PHE A 241 8.21 13.43 -2.46
C PHE A 241 8.14 11.96 -2.06
N TYR A 242 8.42 11.07 -3.00
CA TYR A 242 8.43 9.64 -2.73
C TYR A 242 9.58 9.20 -1.83
N ASN A 243 10.75 9.85 -1.93
CA ASN A 243 11.86 9.64 -0.99
C ASN A 243 11.45 9.99 0.44
N LEU A 244 10.64 11.05 0.64
CA LEU A 244 10.08 11.36 1.96
C LEU A 244 9.16 10.26 2.47
N ILE A 245 8.29 9.70 1.60
CA ILE A 245 7.44 8.56 1.96
C ILE A 245 8.31 7.37 2.39
N LYS A 246 9.28 7.00 1.56
CA LYS A 246 10.22 5.90 1.83
C LYS A 246 10.91 6.06 3.19
N GLU A 247 11.35 7.27 3.50
CA GLU A 247 12.14 7.55 4.71
C GLU A 247 11.31 7.60 5.99
N PHE A 248 10.05 8.06 5.92
CA PHE A 248 9.30 8.35 7.14
C PHE A 248 8.04 7.49 7.34
N PHE A 249 7.38 7.06 6.26
CA PHE A 249 6.05 6.45 6.34
C PHE A 249 6.06 5.12 7.11
N TYR A 250 6.87 4.16 6.68
CA TYR A 250 6.98 2.85 7.34
C TYR A 250 7.82 2.88 8.61
N ASP A 251 8.34 4.04 9.02
CA ASP A 251 8.94 4.27 10.35
C ASP A 251 7.95 4.99 11.29
N ASN A 252 6.71 5.22 10.85
CA ASN A 252 5.67 5.90 11.62
C ASN A 252 6.11 7.28 12.15
N ASN A 253 6.98 7.97 11.41
CA ASN A 253 7.56 9.24 11.79
C ASN A 253 6.91 10.42 11.06
N GLU A 254 5.64 10.68 11.38
CA GLU A 254 4.85 11.76 10.77
C GLU A 254 5.50 13.13 10.97
N GLU A 255 6.01 13.43 12.17
CA GLU A 255 6.67 14.70 12.46
C GLU A 255 7.96 14.88 11.66
N GLY A 256 8.72 13.81 11.42
CA GLY A 256 9.89 13.82 10.54
C GLY A 256 9.52 14.11 9.09
N PHE A 257 8.47 13.45 8.57
CA PHE A 257 7.94 13.72 7.24
C PHE A 257 7.54 15.19 7.11
N LYS A 258 6.72 15.67 8.04
CA LYS A 258 6.25 17.05 8.09
C LYS A 258 7.41 18.04 8.11
N ALA A 259 8.35 17.87 9.04
CA ALA A 259 9.47 18.78 9.19
C ALA A 259 10.32 18.87 7.90
N ARG A 260 10.58 17.73 7.24
CA ARG A 260 11.31 17.74 5.97
C ARG A 260 10.51 18.33 4.82
N TYR A 261 9.24 17.92 4.66
CA TYR A 261 8.38 18.43 3.60
C TYR A 261 8.25 19.97 3.66
N GLU A 262 7.98 20.50 4.85
CA GLU A 262 7.79 21.94 5.07
C GLU A 262 9.11 22.74 4.99
N ALA A 263 10.27 22.08 5.10
CA ALA A 263 11.58 22.71 4.99
C ALA A 263 12.04 22.99 3.55
N TYR A 264 11.44 22.34 2.53
CA TYR A 264 11.82 22.58 1.14
C TYR A 264 11.53 24.03 0.70
N GLU A 265 10.40 24.61 1.13
CA GLU A 265 10.05 26.00 0.84
C GLU A 265 8.93 26.53 1.74
N ASN A 266 8.98 27.84 2.01
CA ASN A 266 7.92 28.56 2.70
C ASN A 266 6.55 28.39 2.00
N GLY A 267 5.59 27.91 2.77
CA GLY A 267 4.21 27.76 2.31
C GLY A 267 3.89 26.40 1.67
N LEU A 268 4.78 25.42 1.83
CA LEU A 268 4.43 24.01 1.86
C LEU A 268 3.89 23.66 3.25
N TYR A 269 2.78 22.93 3.32
CA TYR A 269 2.12 22.58 4.58
C TYR A 269 1.62 21.14 4.54
N TYR A 270 2.16 20.29 5.42
CA TYR A 270 1.79 18.88 5.46
C TYR A 270 0.32 18.66 5.84
N ASN A 271 -0.20 19.42 6.81
CA ASN A 271 -1.59 19.28 7.24
C ASN A 271 -2.57 19.51 6.09
N ILE A 272 -2.24 20.39 5.14
CA ILE A 272 -3.08 20.65 3.96
C ILE A 272 -3.22 19.40 3.08
N ILE A 273 -2.11 18.71 2.80
CA ILE A 273 -2.15 17.50 1.97
C ILE A 273 -2.81 16.33 2.73
N LYS A 274 -2.59 16.25 4.05
CA LYS A 274 -3.21 15.23 4.91
C LYS A 274 -4.74 15.39 4.98
N GLU A 275 -5.22 16.60 5.23
CA GLU A 275 -6.65 16.92 5.25
C GLU A 275 -7.28 16.64 3.88
N ALA A 276 -6.66 17.12 2.80
CA ALA A 276 -7.16 16.88 1.44
C ALA A 276 -7.33 15.38 1.16
N ALA A 277 -6.35 14.55 1.53
CA ALA A 277 -6.43 13.11 1.36
C ALA A 277 -7.58 12.49 2.18
N ALA A 278 -7.72 12.88 3.46
CA ALA A 278 -8.79 12.42 4.33
C ALA A 278 -10.21 12.81 3.86
N TYR A 279 -10.35 13.95 3.18
CA TYR A 279 -11.62 14.33 2.56
C TYR A 279 -11.86 13.59 1.24
N LEU A 280 -10.81 13.43 0.42
CA LEU A 280 -10.91 12.81 -0.91
C LEU A 280 -11.06 11.28 -0.87
N SER A 281 -10.80 10.63 0.27
CA SER A 281 -11.05 9.20 0.47
C SER A 281 -12.51 8.87 0.80
N LYS A 282 -13.38 9.85 1.01
CA LYS A 282 -14.79 9.65 1.35
C LYS A 282 -15.63 9.30 0.10
N GLY A 283 -16.59 8.39 0.24
CA GLY A 283 -17.41 7.91 -0.88
C GLY A 283 -18.44 8.90 -1.45
N ASP A 284 -18.81 9.95 -0.70
CA ASP A 284 -19.82 10.93 -1.11
C ASP A 284 -19.27 12.37 -1.02
N ILE A 285 -18.44 12.73 -2.01
CA ILE A 285 -17.79 14.05 -2.08
C ILE A 285 -18.53 14.93 -3.08
N SER A 286 -18.90 16.15 -2.65
CA SER A 286 -19.47 17.14 -3.58
C SER A 286 -18.43 17.59 -4.61
N VAL A 287 -18.87 17.85 -5.84
CA VAL A 287 -18.01 18.38 -6.92
C VAL A 287 -17.27 19.65 -6.48
N SER A 288 -17.94 20.54 -5.74
CA SER A 288 -17.33 21.77 -5.21
C SER A 288 -16.17 21.49 -4.25
N SER A 289 -16.32 20.50 -3.37
CA SER A 289 -15.27 20.10 -2.42
C SER A 289 -14.11 19.44 -3.15
N ALA A 290 -14.40 18.57 -4.12
CA ALA A 290 -13.38 17.95 -4.95
C ALA A 290 -12.56 18.98 -5.74
N MET A 291 -13.21 19.99 -6.32
CA MET A 291 -12.53 21.10 -7.01
C MET A 291 -11.67 21.94 -6.06
N TYR A 292 -12.19 22.27 -4.87
CA TYR A 292 -11.44 23.01 -3.86
C TYR A 292 -10.16 22.29 -3.44
N TYR A 293 -10.24 21.00 -3.12
CA TYR A 293 -9.07 20.21 -2.73
C TYR A 293 -8.12 19.97 -3.90
N ARG A 294 -8.63 19.81 -5.12
CA ARG A 294 -7.80 19.77 -6.33
C ARG A 294 -6.92 21.01 -6.45
N ASP A 295 -7.48 22.21 -6.32
CA ASP A 295 -6.73 23.47 -6.45
C ASP A 295 -5.70 23.67 -5.34
N ILE A 296 -6.00 23.17 -4.14
CA ILE A 296 -5.09 23.23 -3.00
C ILE A 296 -3.91 22.27 -3.17
N VAL A 297 -4.19 21.01 -3.50
CA VAL A 297 -3.14 20.01 -3.75
C VAL A 297 -2.30 20.41 -4.95
N ALA A 298 -2.90 20.93 -6.03
CA ALA A 298 -2.16 21.43 -7.18
C ALA A 298 -1.20 22.57 -6.83
N ARG A 299 -1.56 23.48 -5.91
CA ARG A 299 -0.65 24.53 -5.43
C ARG A 299 0.50 23.98 -4.59
N GLN A 300 0.23 22.99 -3.73
CA GLN A 300 1.28 22.30 -2.98
C GLN A 300 2.24 21.55 -3.92
N ALA A 301 1.70 20.81 -4.89
CA ALA A 301 2.47 20.11 -5.91
C ALA A 301 3.30 21.07 -6.77
N ALA A 302 2.72 22.17 -7.26
CA ALA A 302 3.44 23.14 -8.10
C ALA A 302 4.64 23.75 -7.37
N LYS A 303 4.48 24.14 -6.11
CA LYS A 303 5.59 24.63 -5.28
C LYS A 303 6.65 23.57 -5.05
N PHE A 304 6.24 22.39 -4.59
CA PHE A 304 7.17 21.29 -4.32
C PHE A 304 7.94 20.90 -5.59
N ASN A 305 7.27 20.80 -6.73
CA ASN A 305 7.87 20.47 -8.02
C ASN A 305 8.83 21.56 -8.51
N GLN A 306 8.50 22.84 -8.29
CA GLN A 306 9.38 23.96 -8.61
C GLN A 306 10.70 23.87 -7.83
N VAL A 307 10.64 23.59 -6.53
CA VAL A 307 11.84 23.59 -5.67
C VAL A 307 12.70 22.35 -5.83
N THR A 308 12.10 21.22 -6.21
CA THR A 308 12.84 19.99 -6.52
C THR A 308 13.25 19.90 -8.00
N GLY A 309 12.87 20.88 -8.83
CA GLY A 309 13.13 20.85 -10.27
C GLY A 309 12.42 19.70 -11.01
N TYR A 310 11.34 19.17 -10.44
CA TYR A 310 10.55 18.12 -11.09
C TYR A 310 9.59 18.77 -12.09
N GLU A 311 9.62 18.29 -13.34
CA GLU A 311 8.66 18.68 -14.36
C GLU A 311 7.63 17.56 -14.53
N PRO A 312 6.37 17.75 -14.10
CA PRO A 312 5.32 16.78 -14.33
C PRO A 312 5.13 16.52 -15.82
N ASP A 313 4.84 15.27 -16.18
CA ASP A 313 4.45 14.90 -17.53
C ASP A 313 3.24 15.74 -17.99
N LYS A 314 3.51 16.76 -18.82
CA LYS A 314 2.47 17.51 -19.51
C LYS A 314 1.94 16.63 -20.63
N LYS A 315 0.99 15.74 -20.32
CA LYS A 315 0.23 15.09 -21.39
C LYS A 315 -0.47 16.16 -22.20
N LEU A 316 0.01 16.39 -23.41
CA LEU A 316 -0.67 17.17 -24.43
C LEU A 316 -2.01 16.48 -24.72
N LEU A 317 -3.09 17.10 -24.26
CA LEU A 317 -4.41 16.91 -24.85
C LEU A 317 -4.34 17.48 -26.27
N ILE A 318 -4.02 16.64 -27.26
CA ILE A 318 -4.41 16.93 -28.63
C ILE A 318 -5.92 16.63 -28.69
N LEU A 319 -6.73 17.67 -28.55
CA LEU A 319 -8.12 17.63 -28.98
C LEU A 319 -8.10 17.66 -30.52
N VAL A 320 -8.62 16.60 -31.15
CA VAL A 320 -8.99 16.62 -32.58
C VAL A 320 -10.48 16.84 -32.68
#